data_AF-A0A9P6WVI0-F1
#
_entry.id   AF-A0A9P6WVI0-F1
#
_cell.length_a   1.000
_cell.length_b   1.000
_cell.length_c   1.000
_cell.angle_alpha   90.00
_cell.angle_beta   90.00
_cell.angle_gamma   90.00
#
_symmetry.space_group_name_H-M   'P 1'
#
loop_
_entity.id
_entity.type
_entity.pdbx_description
1 polymer ?
#
loop_
_entity_poly.entity_id
_entity_poly.type
_entity_poly.pdbx_seq_one_letter_code
_entity_poly.pdbx_strand_id
1 'polypeptide(L)'
;MQLLAENAGYDHRLISSYHPRANGVSERWVQSAVKAIKKQVEGAKADWDLYVPSTQLYLNSKYNERTKTPPFTLMFGRNPNDFEDFSQEKNEARKN
;
A
#
# COMPACT_ATOMS: atom_id res chain seq x y z
N MET A 1 21.32 -7.23 11.21
CA MET A 1 20.44 -6.05 11.25
C MET A 1 21.13 -4.79 11.75
N GLN A 2 21.97 -4.88 12.79
CA GLN A 2 22.68 -3.72 13.35
C GLN A 2 23.55 -2.98 12.31
N LEU A 3 24.38 -3.73 11.56
CA LEU A 3 25.17 -3.18 10.44
C LEU A 3 24.32 -2.50 9.33
N LEU A 4 23.12 -3.02 9.05
CA LEU A 4 22.22 -2.43 8.06
C LEU A 4 21.64 -1.10 8.56
N ALA A 5 21.25 -1.07 9.85
CA ALA A 5 20.71 0.12 10.49
C ALA A 5 21.76 1.24 10.60
N GLU A 6 22.99 0.89 10.98
CA GLU A 6 24.12 1.82 11.06
C GLU A 6 24.47 2.41 9.68
N ASN A 7 24.56 1.56 8.64
CA ASN A 7 24.92 2.03 7.31
C ASN A 7 23.80 2.83 6.61
N ALA A 8 22.53 2.50 6.87
CA ALA A 8 21.39 3.19 6.28
C ALA A 8 20.89 4.39 7.13
N GLY A 9 21.42 4.58 8.33
CA GLY A 9 21.13 5.71 9.21
C GLY A 9 19.72 5.69 9.85
N TYR A 10 19.13 4.51 10.06
CA TYR A 10 17.84 4.39 10.74
C TYR A 10 17.94 3.76 12.13
N ASP A 11 17.06 4.16 13.04
CA ASP A 11 16.96 3.62 14.40
C ASP A 11 16.16 2.31 14.40
N HIS A 12 16.77 1.20 14.83
CA HIS A 12 16.12 -0.11 14.89
C HIS A 12 15.44 -0.33 16.25
N ARG A 13 14.13 -0.10 16.31
CA ARG A 13 13.33 -0.26 17.53
C ARG A 13 12.72 -1.66 17.65
N LEU A 14 12.82 -2.24 18.85
CA LEU A 14 12.24 -3.53 19.20
C LEU A 14 11.05 -3.36 20.16
N ILE A 15 10.12 -4.31 20.11
CA ILE A 15 9.03 -4.44 21.09
C ILE A 15 9.40 -5.45 22.17
N SER A 16 8.78 -5.35 23.34
CA SER A 16 8.94 -6.35 24.39
C SER A 16 8.44 -7.73 23.92
N SER A 17 9.11 -8.78 24.40
CA SER A 17 8.75 -10.15 24.05
C SER A 17 7.31 -10.45 24.47
N TYR A 18 6.61 -11.24 23.65
CA TYR A 18 5.20 -11.62 23.85
C TYR A 18 4.22 -10.44 23.99
N HIS A 19 4.56 -9.26 23.43
CA HIS A 19 3.70 -8.07 23.46
C HIS A 19 3.22 -7.64 22.06
N PRO A 20 2.42 -8.46 21.35
CA PRO A 20 2.00 -8.17 19.97
C PRO A 20 1.22 -6.86 19.82
N ARG A 21 0.52 -6.43 20.89
CA ARG A 21 -0.23 -5.17 20.92
C ARG A 21 0.63 -3.93 20.65
N ALA A 22 1.94 -3.98 20.93
CA ALA A 22 2.85 -2.87 20.63
C ALA A 22 3.00 -2.62 19.12
N ASN A 23 2.68 -3.60 18.25
CA ASN A 23 2.76 -3.49 16.80
C ASN A 23 1.38 -3.55 16.10
N GLY A 24 0.31 -3.22 16.83
CA GLY A 24 -1.07 -3.43 16.35
C GLY A 24 -1.44 -2.69 15.06
N VAL A 25 -0.80 -1.55 14.76
CA VAL A 25 -1.03 -0.82 13.50
C VAL A 25 -0.53 -1.64 12.30
N SER A 26 0.70 -2.16 12.37
CA SER A 26 1.27 -3.00 11.32
C SER A 26 0.46 -4.29 11.17
N GLU A 27 0.10 -4.93 12.28
CA GLU A 27 -0.71 -6.16 12.26
C GLU A 27 -2.07 -5.95 11.57
N ARG A 28 -2.76 -4.83 11.82
CA ARG A 28 -4.03 -4.50 11.16
C ARG A 28 -3.87 -4.29 9.65
N TRP A 29 -2.76 -3.71 9.23
CA TRP A 29 -2.43 -3.54 7.81
C TRP A 29 -2.16 -4.88 7.13
N VAL A 30 -1.36 -5.75 7.75
CA VAL A 30 -1.11 -7.12 7.26
C VAL A 30 -2.41 -7.90 7.16
N GLN A 31 -3.28 -7.82 8.17
CA GLN A 31 -4.60 -8.47 8.14
C GLN A 31 -5.44 -8.01 6.95
N SER A 32 -5.43 -6.72 6.63
CA SER A 32 -6.19 -6.16 5.52
C SER A 32 -5.65 -6.62 4.16
N ALA A 33 -4.33 -6.64 3.99
CA ALA A 33 -3.67 -7.14 2.79
C ALA A 33 -3.95 -8.63 2.55
N VAL A 34 -3.76 -9.47 3.58
CA VAL A 34 -4.02 -10.91 3.49
C VAL A 34 -5.49 -11.19 3.16
N LYS A 35 -6.43 -10.44 3.75
CA LYS A 35 -7.86 -10.58 3.43
C LYS A 35 -8.18 -10.21 1.99
N ALA A 36 -7.58 -9.16 1.45
CA ALA A 36 -7.79 -8.73 0.07
C ALA A 36 -7.21 -9.77 -0.92
N ILE A 37 -5.97 -10.21 -0.70
CA ILE A 37 -5.33 -11.23 -1.54
C ILE A 37 -6.14 -12.53 -1.53
N LYS A 38 -6.55 -13.02 -0.35
CA LYS A 38 -7.34 -14.26 -0.25
C LYS A 38 -8.63 -14.22 -1.06
N LYS A 39 -9.26 -13.05 -1.21
CA LYS A 39 -10.47 -12.87 -2.02
C LYS A 39 -10.18 -12.87 -3.51
N GLN A 40 -9.04 -12.32 -3.94
CA GLN A 40 -8.67 -12.27 -5.36
C GLN A 40 -8.19 -13.63 -5.88
N VAL A 41 -7.61 -14.45 -5.00
CA VAL A 41 -6.95 -15.71 -5.34
C VAL A 41 -7.90 -16.92 -5.15
N GLU A 42 -9.21 -16.70 -5.08
CA GLU A 42 -10.18 -17.79 -4.90
C GLU A 42 -10.11 -18.76 -6.08
N GLY A 43 -9.59 -19.97 -5.85
CA GLY A 43 -9.36 -21.00 -6.87
C GLY A 43 -7.90 -21.21 -7.30
N ALA A 44 -6.99 -20.25 -7.07
CA ALA A 44 -5.61 -20.29 -7.57
C ALA A 44 -4.57 -19.90 -6.52
N LYS A 45 -4.65 -20.47 -5.30
CA LYS A 45 -3.85 -20.09 -4.11
C LYS A 45 -2.33 -20.00 -4.31
N ALA A 46 -1.79 -20.73 -5.27
CA ALA A 46 -0.36 -20.71 -5.60
C ALA A 46 0.10 -19.35 -6.13
N ASP A 47 -0.77 -18.64 -6.87
CA ASP A 47 -0.42 -17.44 -7.64
C ASP A 47 -0.69 -16.14 -6.88
N TRP A 48 -0.68 -16.19 -5.53
CA TRP A 48 -1.05 -15.06 -4.68
C TRP A 48 -0.14 -13.85 -4.86
N ASP A 49 1.12 -14.08 -5.23
CA ASP A 49 2.16 -13.09 -5.47
C ASP A 49 1.81 -12.16 -6.63
N LEU A 50 1.12 -12.68 -7.66
CA LEU A 50 0.63 -11.89 -8.79
C LEU A 50 -0.38 -10.80 -8.37
N TYR A 51 -1.07 -11.00 -7.24
CA TYR A 51 -2.11 -10.10 -6.73
C TYR A 51 -1.59 -9.11 -5.67
N VAL A 52 -0.30 -9.19 -5.28
CA VAL A 52 0.29 -8.26 -4.33
C VAL A 52 0.29 -6.81 -4.87
N PRO A 53 0.72 -6.53 -6.12
CA PRO A 53 0.75 -5.17 -6.63
C PRO A 53 -0.63 -4.52 -6.73
N SER A 54 -1.63 -5.28 -7.23
CA SER A 54 -3.02 -4.82 -7.32
C SER A 54 -3.62 -4.55 -5.94
N THR A 55 -3.35 -5.43 -4.97
CA THR A 55 -3.79 -5.26 -3.58
C THR A 55 -3.16 -4.02 -2.94
N GLN A 56 -1.86 -3.78 -3.17
CA GLN A 56 -1.18 -2.59 -2.65
C GLN A 56 -1.79 -1.31 -3.22
N LEU A 57 -2.04 -1.26 -4.54
CA LEU A 57 -2.69 -0.12 -5.17
C LEU A 57 -4.08 0.13 -4.58
N TYR A 58 -4.89 -0.93 -4.43
CA TYR A 58 -6.21 -0.84 -3.83
C TYR A 58 -6.16 -0.29 -2.40
N LEU A 59 -5.31 -0.84 -1.53
CA LEU A 59 -5.23 -0.41 -0.13
C LEU A 59 -4.71 1.03 0.02
N ASN A 60 -3.79 1.47 -0.84
CA ASN A 60 -3.28 2.84 -0.82
C ASN A 60 -4.28 3.87 -1.37
N SER A 61 -5.15 3.46 -2.29
CA SER A 61 -6.16 4.33 -2.90
C SER A 61 -7.48 4.33 -2.12
N LYS A 62 -7.69 3.36 -1.24
CA LYS A 62 -8.90 3.25 -0.44
C LYS A 62 -9.01 4.39 0.59
N TYR A 63 -10.19 5.00 0.65
CA TYR A 63 -10.52 5.99 1.67
C TYR A 63 -10.37 5.41 3.08
N ASN A 64 -9.68 6.15 3.95
CA ASN A 64 -9.51 5.79 5.35
C ASN A 64 -10.39 6.69 6.23
N GLU A 65 -11.31 6.08 6.98
CA GLU A 65 -12.28 6.79 7.82
C GLU A 65 -11.65 7.63 8.92
N ARG A 66 -10.46 7.27 9.40
CA ARG A 66 -9.78 7.98 10.50
C ARG A 66 -9.09 9.24 9.99
N THR A 67 -8.38 9.14 8.87
CA THR A 67 -7.65 10.28 8.28
C THR A 67 -8.51 11.10 7.33
N LYS A 68 -9.71 10.61 6.97
CA LYS A 68 -10.64 11.23 6.01
C LYS A 68 -10.05 11.44 4.62
N THR A 69 -9.02 10.67 4.27
CA THR A 69 -8.33 10.76 2.99
C THR A 69 -7.58 9.45 2.69
N PRO A 70 -7.38 9.08 1.42
CA PRO A 70 -6.56 7.92 1.05
C PRO A 70 -5.09 8.05 1.49
N PRO A 71 -4.43 6.95 1.90
CA PRO A 71 -3.00 6.93 2.18
C PRO A 71 -2.13 7.47 1.02
N PHE A 72 -2.49 7.17 -0.22
CA PHE A 72 -1.79 7.69 -1.41
C PHE A 72 -1.80 9.23 -1.42
N THR A 73 -2.97 9.83 -1.23
CA THR A 73 -3.13 11.29 -1.23
C THR A 73 -2.34 11.95 -0.11
N LEU A 74 -2.27 11.32 1.07
CA LEU A 74 -1.42 11.80 2.17
C LEU A 74 0.07 11.78 1.84
N MET A 75 0.54 10.75 1.15
CA MET A 75 1.96 10.59 0.85
C MET A 75 2.42 11.48 -0.31
N PHE A 76 1.58 11.68 -1.33
CA PHE A 76 1.98 12.36 -2.57
C PHE A 76 1.33 13.72 -2.80
N GLY A 77 0.40 14.15 -1.94
CA GLY A 77 -0.27 15.45 -2.08
C GLY A 77 -1.18 15.57 -3.31
N ARG A 78 -1.55 14.46 -3.95
CA ARG A 78 -2.43 14.40 -5.12
C ARG A 78 -3.29 13.15 -5.08
N ASN A 79 -4.40 13.16 -5.82
CA ASN A 79 -5.23 11.97 -5.94
C ASN A 79 -4.53 10.90 -6.80
N PRO A 80 -4.79 9.61 -6.53
CA PRO A 80 -4.37 8.53 -7.42
C PRO A 80 -5.04 8.72 -8.79
N ASN A 81 -4.33 8.36 -9.85
CA ASN A 81 -4.91 8.35 -11.19
C ASN A 81 -5.88 7.17 -11.29
N ASP A 82 -7.01 7.38 -11.94
CA ASP A 82 -7.90 6.30 -12.34
C ASP A 82 -7.31 5.49 -13.51
N PHE A 83 -7.95 4.37 -13.83
CA PHE A 83 -7.61 3.54 -14.99
C PHE A 83 -8.15 4.15 -16.29
N GLU A 84 -7.99 5.47 -16.45
CA GLU A 84 -8.42 6.21 -17.64
C GLU A 84 -7.28 6.29 -18.66
N ASP A 85 -7.65 6.26 -19.94
CA ASP A 85 -6.70 6.43 -21.04
C ASP A 85 -6.51 7.91 -21.38
N PHE A 86 -5.39 8.46 -20.93
CA PHE A 86 -4.99 9.84 -21.19
C PHE A 86 -4.31 10.04 -22.56
N SER A 87 -4.30 9.04 -23.44
CA SER A 87 -3.68 9.15 -24.77
C SER A 87 -4.30 10.26 -25.64
N GLN A 88 -5.58 10.57 -25.43
CA GLN A 88 -6.33 11.55 -26.21
C GLN A 88 -6.05 13.00 -25.79
N GLU A 89 -5.80 13.28 -24.51
CA GLU A 89 -5.56 14.65 -24.00
C GLU A 89 -4.28 15.28 -24.56
N LYS A 90 -3.28 14.45 -24.88
CA LYS A 90 -2.02 14.90 -25.51
C LYS A 90 -2.23 15.49 -26.91
N ASN A 91 -3.26 15.05 -27.63
CA ASN A 91 -3.55 15.54 -28.98
C ASN A 91 -4.26 16.90 -28.96
N GLU A 92 -4.98 17.22 -27.88
CA GLU A 92 -5.68 18.50 -27.71
C GLU A 92 -4.75 19.58 -27.20
N ALA A 93 -3.83 19.26 -26.27
CA ALA A 93 -2.82 20.19 -25.79
C ALA A 93 -1.81 20.64 -26.87
N ARG A 94 -1.67 19.88 -27.95
CA ARG A 94 -0.76 20.17 -29.08
C ARG A 94 -1.44 20.92 -30.24
N LYS A 95 -2.76 21.11 -30.18
CA LYS A 95 -3.55 21.85 -31.19
C LYS A 95 -3.72 23.33 -30.86
N ASN A 96 -3.27 23.78 -29.69
CA ASN A 96 -3.24 25.18 -29.27
C ASN A 96 -1.82 25.74 -29.35
#